data_AF-A0A6B0V1A6-F1
#
_entry.id   AF-A0A6B0V1A6-F1
#
_cell.length_a   1.000
_cell.length_b   1.000
_cell.length_c   1.000
_cell.angle_alpha   90.00
_cell.angle_beta   90.00
_cell.angle_gamma   90.00
#
_symmetry.space_group_name_H-M   'P 1'
#
loop_
_entity.id
_entity.type
_entity.pdbx_description
1 polymer ?
#
loop_
_entity_poly.entity_id
_entity_poly.type
_entity_poly.pdbx_seq_one_letter_code
_entity_poly.pdbx_strand_id
1 'polypeptide(L)'
;MSGIKLILLFCHICIVYVVGDDVRSRISQKSILQDRNDQGMAENSDVSSQVGTTKCNATKTTCPPRPTKWHFNGLVGRCETDTRSFCGGTENTFANFRECQKECEQEEIVTKEDCRMPLDRGICEHKKRGRPKKGITRWYFNSTHNECRTFIWRRCSGNRNNFPTKEDCMTCVTAPTTTTTTETPQPEC
;
A
#
# COMPACT_ATOMS: atom_id res chain seq x y z
N MET A 1 -55.69 38.90 -25.29
CA MET A 1 -54.79 39.96 -24.77
C MET A 1 -53.77 39.30 -23.85
N SER A 2 -52.50 39.58 -24.13
CA SER A 2 -51.28 39.00 -23.56
C SER A 2 -51.14 39.08 -22.04
N GLY A 3 -50.35 38.16 -21.48
CA GLY A 3 -49.75 38.29 -20.15
C GLY A 3 -48.92 37.08 -19.72
N ILE A 4 -47.73 36.89 -20.32
CA ILE A 4 -46.73 35.86 -19.98
C ILE A 4 -45.75 36.40 -18.92
N LYS A 5 -45.30 35.54 -17.98
CA LYS A 5 -43.93 35.33 -17.41
C LYS A 5 -44.03 35.01 -15.91
N LEU A 6 -43.91 33.75 -15.46
CA LEU A 6 -42.69 32.96 -15.23
C LEU A 6 -41.65 33.64 -14.34
N ILE A 7 -41.63 33.30 -13.05
CA ILE A 7 -40.44 33.35 -12.19
C ILE A 7 -40.44 32.07 -11.34
N LEU A 8 -39.45 31.21 -11.64
CA LEU A 8 -39.00 30.06 -10.85
C LEU A 8 -38.53 30.53 -9.47
N LEU A 9 -38.59 29.68 -8.42
CA LEU A 9 -37.42 29.35 -7.57
C LEU A 9 -37.75 28.61 -6.26
N PHE A 10 -36.89 27.62 -5.99
CA PHE A 10 -36.51 26.99 -4.72
C PHE A 10 -37.47 26.01 -4.02
N CYS A 11 -37.30 24.74 -4.40
CA CYS A 11 -37.47 23.60 -3.52
C CYS A 11 -36.38 23.62 -2.43
N HIS A 12 -36.73 24.03 -1.22
CA HIS A 12 -36.01 23.68 0.01
C HIS A 12 -36.99 23.77 1.19
N ILE A 13 -36.81 22.83 2.13
CA ILE A 13 -37.39 22.74 3.48
C ILE A 13 -38.58 21.77 3.59
N CYS A 14 -38.26 20.55 4.05
CA CYS A 14 -39.13 19.83 4.98
C CYS A 14 -38.26 19.40 6.17
N ILE A 15 -38.10 20.29 7.15
CA ILE A 15 -37.64 19.95 8.49
C ILE A 15 -38.88 19.44 9.23
N VAL A 16 -38.91 18.15 9.59
CA VAL A 16 -39.92 17.61 10.49
C VAL A 16 -39.28 17.47 11.87
N TYR A 17 -39.78 18.27 12.81
CA TYR A 17 -39.43 18.25 14.22
C TYR A 17 -40.00 16.99 14.90
N VAL A 18 -39.21 16.32 15.74
CA VAL A 18 -39.67 15.32 16.71
C VAL A 18 -39.45 15.89 18.11
N VAL A 19 -40.50 15.88 18.94
CA VAL A 19 -40.54 16.45 20.31
C VAL A 19 -40.82 15.32 21.32
N GLY A 20 -40.06 15.33 22.44
CA GLY A 20 -40.37 14.74 23.77
C GLY A 20 -40.07 13.25 23.96
N ASP A 21 -39.59 12.71 25.08
CA ASP A 21 -39.23 13.23 26.41
C ASP A 21 -38.33 12.20 27.15
N ASP A 22 -37.52 12.65 28.11
CA ASP A 22 -36.60 11.87 28.95
C ASP A 22 -37.26 11.48 30.30
N VAL A 23 -37.27 10.19 30.68
CA VAL A 23 -37.54 9.75 32.07
C VAL A 23 -36.65 8.57 32.50
N ARG A 24 -35.63 8.95 33.27
CA ARG A 24 -34.86 8.31 34.38
C ARG A 24 -35.40 7.01 35.06
N SER A 25 -34.48 6.03 35.24
CA SER A 25 -33.92 5.51 36.55
C SER A 25 -34.16 4.04 37.02
N ARG A 26 -33.06 3.41 37.55
CA ARG A 26 -32.93 2.38 38.66
C ARG A 26 -33.12 0.87 38.31
N ILE A 27 -32.42 -0.19 38.81
CA ILE A 27 -31.48 -0.58 39.91
C ILE A 27 -30.82 -1.96 39.53
N SER A 28 -29.49 -2.17 39.61
CA SER A 28 -28.60 -2.91 40.57
C SER A 28 -28.76 -4.43 40.90
N GLN A 29 -27.65 -5.17 40.68
CA GLN A 29 -27.02 -6.34 41.39
C GLN A 29 -27.68 -7.74 41.54
N LYS A 30 -27.02 -8.81 41.00
CA LYS A 30 -26.28 -9.98 41.64
C LYS A 30 -27.11 -10.86 42.60
N SER A 31 -27.03 -12.20 42.71
CA SER A 31 -26.21 -13.36 42.25
C SER A 31 -27.02 -14.65 42.64
N ILE A 32 -26.72 -15.91 42.28
CA ILE A 32 -25.78 -16.84 42.96
C ILE A 32 -26.06 -18.30 42.46
N LEU A 33 -24.96 -19.04 42.16
CA LEU A 33 -24.63 -20.49 42.29
C LEU A 33 -25.54 -21.61 41.70
N GLN A 34 -25.09 -22.83 41.37
CA GLN A 34 -23.83 -23.47 40.89
C GLN A 34 -24.09 -25.00 40.92
N ASP A 35 -23.62 -25.77 39.93
CA ASP A 35 -23.20 -27.19 40.04
C ASP A 35 -22.84 -27.70 38.62
N ARG A 36 -21.82 -28.50 38.29
CA ARG A 36 -20.52 -28.95 38.86
C ARG A 36 -19.78 -29.69 37.71
N ASN A 37 -18.45 -29.51 37.59
CA ASN A 37 -17.35 -30.45 37.24
C ASN A 37 -17.67 -31.81 36.55
N ASP A 38 -16.90 -32.42 35.62
CA ASP A 38 -15.48 -32.46 35.17
C ASP A 38 -15.48 -33.06 33.73
N GLN A 39 -14.53 -32.92 32.79
CA GLN A 39 -13.09 -33.28 32.78
C GLN A 39 -12.41 -32.56 31.58
N GLY A 40 -11.12 -32.23 31.73
CA GLY A 40 -10.46 -31.12 31.04
C GLY A 40 -9.98 -31.32 29.61
N MET A 41 -9.65 -30.19 28.99
CA MET A 41 -8.64 -30.03 27.95
C MET A 41 -8.18 -28.56 27.93
N ALA A 42 -6.88 -28.38 27.71
CA ALA A 42 -6.11 -27.18 27.97
C ALA A 42 -6.68 -25.88 27.38
N GLU A 43 -6.49 -24.79 28.12
CA GLU A 43 -6.58 -23.42 27.62
C GLU A 43 -5.75 -23.29 26.33
N ASN A 44 -6.41 -22.94 25.23
CA ASN A 44 -5.71 -22.41 24.06
C ASN A 44 -6.41 -21.14 23.60
N SER A 45 -6.32 -20.12 24.46
CA SER A 45 -6.66 -18.74 24.12
C SER A 45 -5.43 -18.05 23.55
N ASP A 46 -5.03 -18.41 22.33
CA ASP A 46 -4.33 -17.49 21.45
C ASP A 46 -4.38 -18.05 20.03
N VAL A 47 -5.42 -17.71 19.27
CA VAL A 47 -5.30 -17.72 17.81
C VAL A 47 -4.47 -16.49 17.44
N SER A 48 -3.21 -16.49 17.88
CA SER A 48 -2.16 -15.67 17.33
C SER A 48 -1.93 -16.22 15.94
N SER A 49 -2.45 -15.49 14.96
CA SER A 49 -2.19 -15.75 13.55
C SER A 49 -0.68 -15.64 13.36
N GLN A 50 0.01 -16.78 13.45
CA GLN A 50 1.40 -16.92 13.06
C GLN A 50 1.45 -16.70 11.54
N VAL A 51 1.45 -15.44 11.12
CA VAL A 51 1.96 -15.03 9.82
C VAL A 51 3.45 -15.36 9.89
N GLY A 52 3.84 -16.52 9.36
CA GLY A 52 5.23 -16.93 9.30
C GLY A 52 6.06 -15.82 8.67
N THR A 53 7.02 -15.27 9.42
CA THR A 53 7.96 -14.27 8.92
C THR A 53 8.75 -14.89 7.78
N THR A 54 8.46 -14.49 6.53
CA THR A 54 9.24 -14.87 5.36
C THR A 54 10.53 -14.05 5.31
N LYS A 55 11.57 -14.57 4.66
CA LYS A 55 12.84 -13.86 4.42
C LYS A 55 12.60 -12.46 3.80
N CYS A 56 11.60 -12.33 2.94
CA CYS A 56 11.19 -11.09 2.28
C CYS A 56 10.64 -10.01 3.23
N ASN A 57 10.03 -10.42 4.35
CA ASN A 57 9.34 -9.52 5.30
C ASN A 57 10.06 -9.41 6.64
N ALA A 58 11.29 -9.92 6.73
CA ALA A 58 12.06 -9.92 7.96
C ALA A 58 12.39 -8.48 8.42
N THR A 59 12.21 -8.22 9.71
CA THR A 59 12.28 -6.87 10.31
C THR A 59 13.61 -6.54 11.00
N LYS A 60 14.67 -7.35 10.84
CA LYS A 60 15.96 -7.03 11.46
C LYS A 60 16.52 -5.70 10.92
N THR A 61 16.86 -4.79 11.85
CA THR A 61 16.92 -3.35 11.59
C THR A 61 18.29 -2.76 11.27
N THR A 62 19.37 -3.54 11.31
CA THR A 62 20.73 -3.01 11.16
C THR A 62 21.27 -3.22 9.75
N CYS A 63 21.53 -2.13 9.03
CA CYS A 63 22.23 -2.20 7.75
C CYS A 63 23.71 -2.53 7.95
N PRO A 64 24.28 -3.48 7.17
CA PRO A 64 25.69 -3.78 7.23
C PRO A 64 26.53 -2.56 6.77
N PRO A 65 27.76 -2.38 7.29
CA PRO A 65 28.61 -1.23 6.97
C PRO A 65 29.06 -1.18 5.50
N ARG A 66 29.10 -2.33 4.81
CA ARG A 66 29.41 -2.46 3.38
C ARG A 66 28.32 -3.28 2.68
N PRO A 67 27.16 -2.65 2.39
CA PRO A 67 26.08 -3.34 1.70
C PRO A 67 26.49 -3.64 0.25
N THR A 68 26.39 -4.91 -0.14
CA THR A 68 26.65 -5.40 -1.51
C THR A 68 25.62 -6.42 -1.96
N LYS A 69 24.51 -6.52 -1.23
CA LYS A 69 23.48 -7.55 -1.37
C LYS A 69 22.19 -6.95 -1.89
N TRP A 70 21.27 -7.83 -2.27
CA TRP A 70 19.92 -7.47 -2.67
C TRP A 70 18.96 -7.68 -1.50
N HIS A 71 17.87 -6.92 -1.46
CA HIS A 71 16.77 -7.13 -0.52
C HIS A 71 15.44 -6.88 -1.20
N PHE A 72 14.36 -7.43 -0.64
CA PHE A 72 13.01 -7.13 -1.07
C PHE A 72 12.47 -5.89 -0.35
N ASN A 73 12.18 -4.83 -1.08
CA ASN A 73 11.50 -3.64 -0.57
C ASN A 73 9.99 -3.83 -0.62
N GLY A 74 9.41 -4.36 0.46
CA GLY A 74 7.96 -4.57 0.58
C GLY A 74 7.10 -3.30 0.54
N LEU A 75 7.68 -2.10 0.66
CA LEU A 75 6.92 -0.84 0.57
C LEU A 75 6.52 -0.48 -0.86
N VAL A 76 7.26 -0.97 -1.85
CA VAL A 76 6.97 -0.79 -3.28
C VAL A 76 6.84 -2.12 -4.00
N GLY A 77 7.17 -3.24 -3.35
CA GLY A 77 7.03 -4.60 -3.86
C GLY A 77 8.12 -5.04 -4.83
N ARG A 78 9.37 -4.57 -4.67
CA ARG A 78 10.48 -4.89 -5.60
C ARG A 78 11.80 -5.19 -4.87
N CYS A 79 12.62 -6.05 -5.46
CA CYS A 79 14.00 -6.32 -5.12
C CYS A 79 14.90 -5.15 -5.54
N GLU A 80 15.64 -4.61 -4.57
CA GLU A 80 16.56 -3.49 -4.77
C GLU A 80 17.96 -3.84 -4.23
N THR A 81 18.99 -3.21 -4.77
CA THR A 81 20.33 -3.27 -4.18
C THR A 81 20.37 -2.54 -2.85
N ASP A 82 21.01 -3.12 -1.84
CA ASP A 82 21.24 -2.47 -0.57
C ASP A 82 22.10 -1.21 -0.74
N THR A 83 21.74 -0.17 0.00
CA THR A 83 22.52 1.05 0.16
C THR A 83 22.83 1.28 1.64
N ARG A 84 23.79 2.16 1.93
CA ARG A 84 24.10 2.55 3.32
C ARG A 84 22.89 3.11 4.07
N SER A 85 21.94 3.71 3.36
CA SER A 85 20.75 4.38 3.93
C SER A 85 19.46 3.56 3.86
N PHE A 86 19.45 2.47 3.09
CA PHE A 86 18.26 1.68 2.79
C PHE A 86 18.67 0.25 2.42
N CYS A 87 18.30 -0.71 3.25
CA CYS A 87 18.64 -2.13 3.12
C CYS A 87 17.55 -3.00 3.78
N GLY A 88 17.57 -4.31 3.50
CA GLY A 88 16.71 -5.31 4.17
C GLY A 88 17.21 -5.82 5.52
N GLY A 89 18.36 -5.33 5.99
CA GLY A 89 18.98 -5.81 7.24
C GLY A 89 19.75 -7.12 7.05
N THR A 90 19.79 -7.96 8.08
CA THR A 90 20.59 -9.20 8.04
C THR A 90 19.83 -10.44 7.57
N GLU A 91 18.50 -10.38 7.48
CA GLU A 91 17.66 -11.53 7.12
C GLU A 91 17.04 -11.38 5.73
N ASN A 92 16.48 -10.22 5.39
CA ASN A 92 16.01 -9.90 4.06
C ASN A 92 17.21 -9.53 3.16
N THR A 93 18.06 -10.52 2.87
CA THR A 93 19.29 -10.37 2.09
C THR A 93 19.47 -11.54 1.13
N PHE A 94 19.87 -11.24 -0.10
CA PHE A 94 20.04 -12.20 -1.19
C PHE A 94 21.35 -11.94 -1.92
N ALA A 95 21.97 -12.98 -2.47
CA ALA A 95 23.27 -12.87 -3.12
C ALA A 95 23.20 -12.11 -4.44
N ASN A 96 22.07 -12.18 -5.15
CA ASN A 96 21.85 -11.53 -6.43
C ASN A 96 20.35 -11.24 -6.66
N PHE A 97 20.06 -10.42 -7.68
CA PHE A 97 18.69 -10.05 -8.06
C PHE A 97 17.79 -11.26 -8.27
N ARG A 98 18.25 -12.27 -9.03
CA ARG A 98 17.45 -13.43 -9.41
C ARG A 98 17.03 -14.29 -8.22
N GLU A 99 17.88 -14.41 -7.21
CA GLU A 99 17.55 -15.09 -5.95
C GLU A 99 16.46 -14.32 -5.19
N CYS A 100 16.66 -13.01 -4.97
CA CYS A 100 15.67 -12.15 -4.31
C CYS A 100 14.32 -12.26 -5.01
N GLN A 101 14.36 -12.18 -6.32
CA GLN A 101 13.17 -12.11 -7.11
C GLN A 101 12.42 -13.44 -7.10
N LYS A 102 13.09 -14.56 -7.35
CA LYS A 102 12.47 -15.90 -7.24
C LYS A 102 11.81 -16.13 -5.88
N GLU A 103 12.41 -15.62 -4.80
CA GLU A 103 11.88 -15.80 -3.44
C GLU A 103 10.77 -14.81 -3.07
N CYS A 104 10.78 -13.59 -3.60
CA CYS A 104 9.94 -12.49 -3.11
C CYS A 104 9.05 -11.80 -4.16
N GLU A 105 9.42 -11.87 -5.43
CA GLU A 105 8.68 -11.31 -6.56
C GLU A 105 8.25 -12.45 -7.49
N GLN A 106 7.00 -12.87 -7.33
CA GLN A 106 6.42 -14.00 -8.08
C GLN A 106 6.42 -13.82 -9.61
N GLU A 107 6.72 -12.63 -10.14
CA GLU A 107 6.83 -12.30 -11.57
C GLU A 107 8.10 -11.45 -11.87
N GLU A 108 8.72 -11.66 -13.04
CA GLU A 108 9.87 -10.87 -13.55
C GLU A 108 9.40 -9.56 -14.21
N ILE A 109 10.20 -8.48 -14.04
CA ILE A 109 10.26 -7.21 -14.82
C ILE A 109 9.48 -5.99 -14.25
N VAL A 110 10.06 -4.81 -14.46
CA VAL A 110 9.35 -3.51 -14.49
C VAL A 110 8.26 -3.57 -15.55
N THR A 111 7.00 -3.64 -15.12
CA THR A 111 5.87 -3.76 -16.05
C THR A 111 5.50 -2.40 -16.66
N LYS A 112 4.70 -2.40 -17.74
CA LYS A 112 4.14 -1.15 -18.27
C LYS A 112 3.21 -0.48 -17.28
N GLU A 113 2.52 -1.28 -16.49
CA GLU A 113 1.63 -0.86 -15.44
C GLU A 113 2.42 -0.11 -14.36
N ASP A 114 3.58 -0.63 -13.95
CA ASP A 114 4.52 0.04 -13.04
C ASP A 114 4.91 1.42 -13.59
N CYS A 115 5.26 1.50 -14.88
CA CYS A 115 5.66 2.75 -15.52
C CYS A 115 4.52 3.77 -15.68
N ARG A 116 3.26 3.31 -15.72
CA ARG A 116 2.08 4.17 -15.86
C ARG A 116 1.52 4.64 -14.53
N MET A 117 1.95 4.05 -13.41
CA MET A 117 1.54 4.50 -12.08
C MET A 117 1.94 5.97 -11.82
N PRO A 118 1.13 6.75 -11.07
CA PRO A 118 1.44 8.14 -10.78
C PRO A 118 2.66 8.27 -9.87
N LEU A 119 3.31 9.44 -9.86
CA LEU A 119 4.30 9.78 -8.84
C LEU A 119 3.70 9.64 -7.44
N ASP A 120 4.25 8.73 -6.63
CA ASP A 120 3.86 8.59 -5.23
C ASP A 120 5.04 8.84 -4.28
N ARG A 121 5.01 9.99 -3.60
CA ARG A 121 6.02 10.37 -2.60
C ARG A 121 5.92 9.52 -1.32
N GLY A 122 4.85 8.75 -1.15
CA GLY A 122 4.53 8.00 0.05
C GLY A 122 3.86 8.87 1.12
N ILE A 123 2.92 8.28 1.85
CA ILE A 123 2.26 8.89 3.02
C ILE A 123 2.60 7.99 4.21
N CYS A 124 3.21 8.55 5.26
CA CYS A 124 3.44 7.77 6.48
C CYS A 124 2.39 8.17 7.52
N GLU A 125 1.54 7.23 7.91
CA GLU A 125 0.33 7.47 8.70
C GLU A 125 0.58 7.86 10.17
N HIS A 126 1.81 7.82 10.66
CA HIS A 126 2.08 8.20 12.06
C HIS A 126 3.35 9.05 12.22
N LYS A 127 3.22 10.16 12.96
CA LYS A 127 4.34 10.84 13.62
C LYS A 127 4.69 10.07 14.92
N LYS A 128 5.19 8.84 14.83
CA LYS A 128 5.66 8.07 16.00
C LYS A 128 6.97 7.34 15.72
N ARG A 129 7.71 7.05 16.79
CA ARG A 129 9.03 6.41 16.83
C ARG A 129 9.12 5.29 15.78
N GLY A 130 10.14 5.34 14.92
CA GLY A 130 10.35 4.36 13.84
C GLY A 130 10.20 4.92 12.42
N ARG A 131 9.61 6.11 12.24
CA ARG A 131 9.61 6.78 10.93
C ARG A 131 11.04 7.09 10.47
N PRO A 132 11.41 6.80 9.21
CA PRO A 132 12.68 7.25 8.65
C PRO A 132 12.84 8.77 8.77
N LYS A 133 13.93 9.22 9.40
CA LYS A 133 14.18 10.64 9.69
C LYS A 133 14.35 11.49 8.42
N LYS A 134 14.76 10.88 7.31
CA LYS A 134 15.01 11.54 6.02
C LYS A 134 14.48 10.66 4.88
N GLY A 135 13.79 11.29 3.93
CA GLY A 135 13.47 10.65 2.66
C GLY A 135 14.72 10.37 1.83
N ILE A 136 14.58 9.54 0.81
CA ILE A 136 15.67 9.18 -0.11
C ILE A 136 15.31 9.59 -1.53
N THR A 137 16.33 9.96 -2.29
CA THR A 137 16.19 10.25 -3.72
C THR A 137 15.94 8.95 -4.47
N ARG A 138 14.89 8.93 -5.27
CA ARG A 138 14.47 7.83 -6.14
C ARG A 138 14.20 8.39 -7.53
N TRP A 139 14.05 7.51 -8.50
CA TRP A 139 13.62 7.83 -9.85
C TRP A 139 12.18 7.37 -10.07
N TYR A 140 11.43 8.13 -10.85
CA TYR A 140 10.11 7.73 -11.36
C TYR A 140 10.05 8.05 -12.85
N PHE A 141 9.27 7.27 -13.59
CA PHE A 141 8.99 7.50 -14.99
C PHE A 141 7.85 8.52 -15.12
N ASN A 142 8.15 9.65 -15.76
CA ASN A 142 7.16 10.66 -16.13
C ASN A 142 6.61 10.32 -17.52
N SER A 143 5.47 9.63 -17.56
CA SER A 143 4.82 9.20 -18.80
C SER A 143 4.36 10.37 -19.70
N THR A 144 4.11 11.55 -19.14
CA THR A 144 3.76 12.75 -19.91
C THR A 144 4.92 13.24 -20.78
N HIS A 145 6.16 13.12 -20.27
CA HIS A 145 7.36 13.60 -20.95
C HIS A 145 8.25 12.45 -21.46
N ASN A 146 7.83 11.20 -21.25
CA ASN A 146 8.59 9.99 -21.55
C ASN A 146 10.03 10.01 -21.01
N GLU A 147 10.21 10.48 -19.78
CA GLU A 147 11.54 10.59 -19.17
C GLU A 147 11.57 10.20 -17.70
N CYS A 148 12.73 9.75 -17.25
CA CYS A 148 12.99 9.45 -15.84
C CYS A 148 13.39 10.71 -15.09
N ARG A 149 12.64 11.05 -14.03
CA ARG A 149 12.91 12.18 -13.15
C ARG A 149 13.16 11.72 -11.72
N THR A 150 13.92 12.50 -10.96
CA THR A 150 14.13 12.22 -9.55
C THR A 150 13.00 12.75 -8.69
N PHE A 151 12.77 12.11 -7.55
CA PHE A 151 11.88 12.60 -6.51
C PHE A 151 12.36 12.14 -5.13
N ILE A 152 11.82 12.77 -4.08
CA ILE A 152 12.07 12.36 -2.70
C ILE A 152 10.93 11.44 -2.26
N TRP A 153 11.25 10.16 -2.07
CA TRP A 153 10.36 9.18 -1.47
C TRP A 153 10.50 9.20 0.05
N ARG A 154 9.37 9.23 0.75
CA ARG A 154 9.32 9.35 2.22
C ARG A 154 9.61 8.05 2.96
N ARG A 155 9.83 6.94 2.23
CA ARG A 155 10.12 5.60 2.76
C ARG A 155 8.97 5.03 3.58
N CYS A 156 7.76 5.15 3.04
CA CYS A 156 6.51 4.67 3.64
C CYS A 156 5.44 4.69 2.55
N SER A 157 4.65 3.62 2.45
CA SER A 157 3.75 3.42 1.31
C SER A 157 4.48 3.66 -0.03
N GLY A 158 3.75 3.93 -1.10
CA GLY A 158 4.31 4.11 -2.43
C GLY A 158 3.73 3.12 -3.42
N ASN A 159 4.21 3.22 -4.65
CA ASN A 159 3.87 2.31 -5.72
C ASN A 159 5.13 1.90 -6.51
N ARG A 160 4.97 1.07 -7.54
CA ARG A 160 6.07 0.47 -8.31
C ARG A 160 6.74 1.44 -9.30
N ASN A 161 6.19 2.64 -9.51
CA ASN A 161 6.86 3.74 -10.22
C ASN A 161 7.90 4.44 -9.30
N ASN A 162 8.81 3.65 -8.75
CA ASN A 162 9.79 4.05 -7.77
C ASN A 162 11.04 3.18 -7.95
N PHE A 163 12.08 3.77 -8.50
CA PHE A 163 13.29 3.07 -8.93
C PHE A 163 14.51 3.59 -8.14
N PRO A 164 15.43 2.71 -7.72
CA PRO A 164 16.63 3.12 -7.00
C PRO A 164 17.65 3.80 -7.93
N THR A 165 17.71 3.41 -9.20
CA THR A 165 18.65 3.96 -10.20
C THR A 165 17.94 4.55 -11.41
N LYS A 166 18.67 5.34 -12.20
CA LYS A 166 18.15 5.89 -13.45
C LYS A 166 17.96 4.76 -14.46
N GLU A 167 18.90 3.83 -14.49
CA GLU A 167 18.95 2.68 -15.38
C GLU A 167 17.70 1.81 -15.21
N ASP A 168 17.31 1.52 -13.96
CA ASP A 168 16.08 0.78 -13.66
C ASP A 168 14.84 1.50 -14.17
N CYS A 169 14.79 2.83 -14.00
CA CYS A 169 13.67 3.63 -14.50
C CYS A 169 13.63 3.66 -16.04
N MET A 170 14.78 3.74 -16.71
CA MET A 170 14.86 3.83 -18.17
C MET A 170 14.34 2.57 -18.86
N THR A 171 14.22 1.44 -18.15
CA THR A 171 13.53 0.24 -18.65
C THR A 171 12.08 0.53 -19.09
N CYS A 172 11.44 1.55 -18.49
CA CYS A 172 10.11 2.02 -18.89
C CYS A 172 10.05 2.60 -20.31
N VAL A 173 11.17 3.15 -20.81
CA VAL A 173 11.24 3.68 -22.19
C VAL A 173 11.32 2.53 -23.20
N THR A 174 11.95 1.43 -22.82
CA THR A 174 12.11 0.24 -23.66
C THR A 174 10.97 -0.76 -23.52
N ALA A 175 10.05 -0.56 -22.56
CA ALA A 175 8.92 -1.45 -22.35
C ALA A 175 8.01 -1.39 -23.60
N PRO A 176 7.87 -2.47 -24.37
CA PRO A 176 7.37 -2.41 -25.74
C PRO A 176 5.89 -2.11 -25.77
N THR A 177 5.44 -0.86 -25.87
CA THR A 177 4.01 -0.43 -25.79
C THR A 177 3.09 -1.50 -26.34
N THR A 178 2.38 -2.25 -25.47
CA THR A 178 1.31 -3.12 -25.97
C THR A 178 0.22 -2.14 -26.33
N THR A 179 0.22 -1.74 -27.60
CA THR A 179 -0.96 -1.23 -28.24
C THR A 179 -1.94 -2.39 -28.20
N THR A 180 -2.84 -2.38 -27.21
CA THR A 180 -4.06 -3.17 -27.29
C THR A 180 -4.83 -2.58 -28.46
N THR A 181 -4.53 -3.07 -29.67
CA THR A 181 -5.42 -2.93 -30.81
C THR A 181 -6.64 -3.76 -30.45
N THR A 182 -7.63 -3.11 -29.84
CA THR A 182 -9.00 -3.59 -29.82
C THR A 182 -9.48 -3.53 -31.27
N GLU A 183 -9.17 -4.56 -32.05
CA GLU A 183 -9.89 -4.83 -33.29
C GLU A 183 -11.33 -5.12 -32.90
N THR A 184 -12.17 -4.12 -33.12
CA THR A 184 -13.62 -4.31 -33.16
C THR A 184 -13.89 -5.12 -34.43
N PRO A 185 -14.53 -6.30 -34.36
CA PRO A 185 -14.89 -7.01 -35.58
C PRO A 185 -15.92 -6.15 -36.32
N GLN A 186 -15.57 -5.70 -37.53
CA GLN A 186 -16.53 -5.15 -38.47
C GLN A 186 -17.57 -6.25 -38.80
N PRO A 187 -18.87 -5.96 -38.74
CA PRO A 187 -19.85 -6.85 -39.31
C PRO A 187 -19.73 -6.77 -40.84
N GLU A 188 -19.37 -7.89 -41.47
CA GLU A 188 -19.51 -8.06 -42.92
C GLU A 188 -20.98 -7.86 -43.31
N CYS A 189 -21.23 -7.02 -44.31
CA CYS A 189 -22.52 -6.81 -44.96
C CYS A 189 -22.59 -7.65 -46.24
#